data_AF-A0A6A7BBK3-F1
#
_entry.id   AF-A0A6A7BBK3-F1
#
_cell.length_a   1.000
_cell.length_b   1.000
_cell.length_c   1.000
_cell.angle_alpha   90.00
_cell.angle_beta   90.00
_cell.angle_gamma   90.00
#
_symmetry.space_group_name_H-M   'P 1'
#
loop_
_entity.id
_entity.type
_entity.pdbx_description
1 polymer ?
#
loop_
_entity_poly.entity_id
_entity_poly.type
_entity_poly.pdbx_seq_one_letter_code
_entity_poly.pdbx_strand_id
1 'polypeptide(L)'
;MRLLDTQTLELRSFTDYVPPYAILSHCWEEEEVSFADLSNLEAARLKKGFLKVQRACERAVKDNYDYLWIDSCAIDKSSSAELSEAINSMFVWYRGARMCYIYLADVDGPSDLSKSRWFTRAWTLQELLAPCRFRDAWKSRIKFLDRNWQVLSNETTSSKVLSEITGIPQECFDGIGLYDASISMRMSWAAGRQATRPEDIAYALLGIFDVNMPLLYGEGKIK
;
A
#
# COMPACT_ATOMS: atom_id res chain seq x y z
N MET A 1 -2.45 12.65 -9.17
CA MET A 1 -1.71 11.96 -8.09
C MET A 1 -0.59 12.84 -7.55
N ARG A 2 -0.25 12.76 -6.26
CA ARG A 2 0.92 13.44 -5.68
C ARG A 2 2.00 12.44 -5.32
N LEU A 3 3.26 12.79 -5.57
CA LEU A 3 4.43 12.00 -5.22
C LEU A 3 5.40 12.82 -4.39
N LEU A 4 6.02 12.18 -3.40
CA LEU A 4 7.07 12.74 -2.58
C LEU A 4 8.40 12.63 -3.33
N ASP A 5 9.09 13.75 -3.51
CA ASP A 5 10.48 13.77 -3.96
C ASP A 5 11.36 13.14 -2.87
N THR A 6 12.08 12.07 -3.21
CA THR A 6 12.82 11.28 -2.22
C THR A 6 14.07 11.99 -1.69
N GLN A 7 14.50 13.07 -2.34
CA GLN A 7 15.66 13.85 -1.91
C GLN A 7 15.24 15.09 -1.13
N THR A 8 14.22 15.82 -1.59
CA THR A 8 13.78 17.08 -0.96
C THR A 8 12.65 16.92 0.05
N LEU A 9 11.93 15.78 0.02
CA LEU A 9 10.68 15.56 0.77
C LEU A 9 9.55 16.53 0.38
N GLU A 10 9.64 17.16 -0.78
CA GLU A 10 8.59 18.00 -1.33
C GLU A 10 7.55 17.16 -2.08
N LEU A 11 6.27 17.47 -1.89
CA LEU A 11 5.20 16.86 -2.66
C LEU A 11 5.04 17.55 -4.00
N ARG A 12 5.04 16.76 -5.08
CA ARG A 12 4.79 17.22 -6.44
C ARG A 12 3.52 16.59 -7.01
N SER A 13 2.70 17.40 -7.67
CA SER A 13 1.46 16.96 -8.31
C SER A 13 1.70 16.57 -9.76
N PHE A 14 1.14 15.43 -10.16
CA PHE A 14 1.20 14.90 -11.52
C PHE A 14 -0.23 14.55 -12.00
N THR A 15 -0.64 15.14 -13.12
CA THR A 15 -1.96 14.96 -13.74
C THR A 15 -1.89 14.10 -15.00
N ASP A 16 -0.97 14.44 -15.92
CA ASP A 16 -0.94 13.82 -17.26
C ASP A 16 0.15 12.76 -17.39
N TYR A 17 1.39 13.13 -17.03
CA TYR A 17 2.53 12.23 -17.04
C TYR A 17 2.99 11.95 -15.62
N VAL A 18 2.79 10.71 -15.18
CA VAL A 18 3.30 10.21 -13.90
C VAL A 18 4.68 9.60 -14.14
N PRO A 19 5.75 10.13 -13.52
CA PRO A 19 7.09 9.55 -13.65
C PRO A 19 7.17 8.18 -12.97
N PRO A 20 8.15 7.33 -13.30
CA PRO A 20 8.44 6.12 -12.54
C PRO A 20 8.58 6.42 -11.03
N TYR A 21 7.87 5.69 -10.18
CA TYR A 21 7.84 5.92 -8.74
C TYR A 21 7.82 4.62 -7.94
N ALA A 22 8.31 4.67 -6.71
CA ALA A 22 8.07 3.64 -5.71
C ALA A 22 6.81 3.94 -4.91
N ILE A 23 6.23 2.94 -4.25
CA ILE A 23 5.07 3.08 -3.36
C ILE A 23 5.33 2.36 -2.04
N LEU A 24 4.88 2.94 -0.93
CA LEU A 24 4.99 2.35 0.41
C LEU A 24 3.64 1.85 0.90
N SER A 25 3.53 0.53 1.03
CA SER A 25 2.51 -0.14 1.82
C SER A 25 3.00 -0.34 3.24
N HIS A 26 2.19 0.06 4.22
CA HIS A 26 2.57 -0.02 5.63
C HIS A 26 1.35 0.02 6.56
N CYS A 27 1.54 -0.46 7.79
CA CYS A 27 0.61 -0.19 8.89
C CYS A 27 0.88 1.18 9.47
N TRP A 28 -0.17 2.00 9.57
CA TRP A 28 -0.08 3.27 10.29
C TRP A 28 0.22 3.01 11.77
N GLU A 29 1.12 3.81 12.30
CA GLU A 29 1.58 3.81 13.69
C GLU A 29 1.26 5.16 14.33
N GLU A 30 1.79 5.41 15.52
CA GLU A 30 1.59 6.69 16.21
C GLU A 30 2.33 7.82 15.48
N GLU A 31 1.68 8.99 15.42
CA GLU A 31 2.27 10.23 14.89
C GLU A 31 2.77 10.11 13.44
N GLU A 32 1.94 9.53 12.55
CA GLU A 32 2.20 9.58 11.11
C GLU A 32 2.40 11.01 10.60
N VAL A 33 3.30 11.15 9.63
CA VAL A 33 3.43 12.38 8.85
C VAL A 33 2.24 12.45 7.90
N SER A 34 1.43 13.48 8.06
CA SER A 34 0.30 13.78 7.20
C SER A 34 0.69 14.74 6.07
N PHE A 35 -0.24 14.96 5.14
CA PHE A 35 -0.07 15.96 4.09
C PHE A 35 0.25 17.36 4.62
N ALA A 36 -0.49 17.79 5.64
CA ALA A 36 -0.34 19.13 6.22
C ALA A 36 1.03 19.31 6.89
N ASP A 37 1.61 18.25 7.45
CA ASP A 37 2.90 18.33 8.14
C ASP A 37 4.05 18.64 7.17
N LEU A 38 3.97 18.18 5.93
CA LEU A 38 5.03 18.43 4.93
C LEU A 38 5.13 19.90 4.51
N SER A 39 4.14 20.74 4.85
CA SER A 39 4.26 22.20 4.70
C SER A 39 5.27 22.82 5.67
N ASN A 40 5.57 22.14 6.78
CA ASN A 40 6.56 22.54 7.77
C ASN A 40 7.45 21.36 8.15
N LEU A 41 8.52 21.15 7.37
CA LEU A 41 9.44 20.02 7.55
C LEU A 41 10.10 20.00 8.94
N GLU A 42 10.34 21.15 9.57
CA GLU A 42 10.90 21.21 10.93
C GLU A 42 9.94 20.58 11.95
N ALA A 43 8.64 20.91 11.86
CA ALA A 43 7.63 20.29 12.71
C ALA A 43 7.43 18.80 12.37
N ALA A 44 7.44 18.45 11.08
CA ALA A 44 7.31 17.06 10.64
C ALA A 44 8.43 16.18 11.20
N ARG A 45 9.68 16.68 11.24
CA ARG A 45 10.86 15.95 11.78
C ARG A 45 10.73 15.54 13.24
N LEU A 46 9.88 16.22 14.02
CA LEU A 46 9.66 15.91 15.43
C LEU A 46 8.69 14.74 15.64
N LYS A 47 7.95 14.33 14.60
CA LYS A 47 6.99 13.22 14.69
C LYS A 47 7.70 11.87 14.67
N LYS A 48 7.23 10.91 15.49
CA LYS A 48 7.75 9.52 15.46
C LYS A 48 7.68 8.89 14.07
N GLY A 49 6.59 9.13 13.33
CA GLY A 49 6.40 8.60 11.98
C GLY A 49 7.36 9.17 10.93
N PHE A 50 8.07 10.27 11.21
CA PHE A 50 8.97 10.90 10.24
C PHE A 50 10.14 9.99 9.86
N LEU A 51 10.68 9.25 10.83
CA LEU A 51 11.76 8.30 10.55
C LEU A 51 11.34 7.28 9.48
N LYS A 52 10.07 6.85 9.51
CA LYS A 52 9.53 5.91 8.51
C LYS A 52 9.53 6.53 7.10
N VAL A 53 9.10 7.79 6.96
CA VAL A 53 9.14 8.52 5.69
C VAL A 53 10.57 8.67 5.18
N GLN A 54 11.49 9.07 6.06
CA GLN A 54 12.90 9.23 5.70
C GLN A 54 13.52 7.91 5.22
N ARG A 55 13.32 6.82 5.96
CA ARG A 55 13.83 5.49 5.59
C ARG A 55 13.21 4.97 4.31
N ALA A 56 11.94 5.26 4.06
CA ALA A 56 11.29 4.92 2.80
C ALA A 56 11.94 5.64 1.62
N CYS A 57 12.24 6.93 1.77
CA CYS A 57 12.95 7.73 0.77
C CYS A 57 14.38 7.23 0.54
N GLU A 58 15.13 6.96 1.62
CA GLU A 58 16.48 6.36 1.53
C GLU A 58 16.47 5.05 0.74
N ARG A 59 15.46 4.21 0.98
CA ARG A 59 15.27 2.94 0.27
C ARG A 59 14.92 3.16 -1.21
N ALA A 60 14.03 4.10 -1.51
CA ALA A 60 13.65 4.47 -2.88
C ALA A 60 14.86 4.97 -3.67
N VAL A 61 15.67 5.88 -3.09
CA VAL A 61 16.91 6.38 -3.70
C VAL A 61 17.89 5.23 -3.97
N LYS A 62 18.09 4.33 -3.01
CA LYS A 62 18.97 3.15 -3.18
C LYS A 62 18.53 2.23 -4.32
N ASP A 63 17.23 2.19 -4.60
CA ASP A 63 16.66 1.41 -5.70
C ASP A 63 16.47 2.22 -7.00
N ASN A 64 16.99 3.45 -7.05
CA ASN A 64 16.93 4.40 -8.19
C ASN A 64 15.52 4.93 -8.51
N TYR A 65 14.77 5.32 -7.49
CA TYR A 65 13.51 6.04 -7.65
C TYR A 65 13.58 7.41 -7.01
N ASP A 66 13.34 8.45 -7.82
CA ASP A 66 13.30 9.86 -7.37
C ASP A 66 11.97 10.22 -6.69
N TYR A 67 10.95 9.40 -6.89
CA TYR A 67 9.60 9.64 -6.42
C TYR A 67 9.06 8.46 -5.63
N LEU A 68 8.40 8.77 -4.51
CA LEU A 68 7.76 7.82 -3.63
C LEU A 68 6.32 8.25 -3.33
N TRP A 69 5.39 7.31 -3.38
CA TRP A 69 4.02 7.52 -2.89
C TRP A 69 3.85 6.91 -1.50
N ILE A 70 3.30 7.69 -0.56
CA ILE A 70 2.92 7.24 0.78
C ILE A 70 1.54 7.80 1.09
N ASP A 71 0.56 6.95 1.36
CA ASP A 71 -0.84 7.36 1.58
C ASP A 71 -1.02 8.34 2.75
N SER A 72 -0.20 8.24 3.80
CA SER A 72 -0.26 9.11 4.97
C SER A 72 -0.05 10.58 4.61
N CYS A 73 0.91 10.89 3.74
CA CYS A 73 1.28 12.26 3.38
C CYS A 73 0.96 12.66 1.92
N ALA A 74 0.80 11.73 1.00
CA ALA A 74 0.50 12.02 -0.41
C ALA A 74 -0.98 12.33 -0.68
N ILE A 75 -1.87 12.11 0.29
CA ILE A 75 -3.31 12.40 0.19
C ILE A 75 -3.69 13.49 1.21
N ASP A 76 -4.34 14.56 0.74
CA ASP A 76 -5.01 15.51 1.64
C ASP A 76 -6.33 14.93 2.13
N LYS A 77 -6.31 14.41 3.36
CA LYS A 77 -7.47 13.81 4.00
C LYS A 77 -8.48 14.84 4.52
N SER A 78 -8.14 16.13 4.50
CA SER A 78 -9.08 17.21 4.83
C SER A 78 -10.01 17.54 3.66
N SER A 79 -9.60 17.23 2.43
CA SER A 79 -10.42 17.33 1.23
C SER A 79 -11.18 16.03 0.99
N SER A 80 -12.50 16.04 1.24
CA SER A 80 -13.36 14.87 0.98
C SER A 80 -13.36 14.43 -0.48
N ALA A 81 -13.28 15.39 -1.40
CA ALA A 81 -13.17 15.14 -2.84
C ALA A 81 -11.87 14.40 -3.16
N GLU A 82 -10.73 14.87 -2.63
CA GLU A 82 -9.44 14.22 -2.87
C GLU A 82 -9.36 12.85 -2.22
N LEU A 83 -9.87 12.71 -0.98
CA LEU A 83 -9.92 11.42 -0.31
C LEU A 83 -10.74 10.39 -1.11
N SER A 84 -11.88 10.83 -1.67
CA SER A 84 -12.73 10.00 -2.52
C SER A 84 -12.03 9.57 -3.80
N GLU A 85 -11.38 10.51 -4.49
CA GLU A 85 -10.59 10.22 -5.68
C GLU A 85 -9.44 9.25 -5.36
N ALA A 86 -8.75 9.47 -4.25
CA ALA A 86 -7.60 8.68 -3.84
C ALA A 86 -7.95 7.23 -3.55
N ILE A 87 -9.03 6.99 -2.80
CA ILE A 87 -9.48 5.62 -2.49
C ILE A 87 -9.92 4.87 -3.74
N ASN A 88 -10.65 5.53 -4.65
CA ASN A 88 -11.04 4.92 -5.93
C ASN A 88 -9.83 4.69 -6.85
N SER A 89 -8.73 5.41 -6.65
CA SER A 89 -7.52 5.32 -7.49
C SER A 89 -6.40 4.48 -6.87
N MET A 90 -6.49 4.11 -5.59
CA MET A 90 -5.39 3.51 -4.84
C MET A 90 -4.89 2.22 -5.49
N PHE A 91 -5.80 1.34 -5.92
CA PHE A 91 -5.43 0.12 -6.65
C PHE A 91 -4.63 0.43 -7.93
N VAL A 92 -5.07 1.41 -8.71
CA VAL A 92 -4.39 1.85 -9.94
C VAL A 92 -3.01 2.42 -9.61
N TRP A 93 -2.88 3.16 -8.50
CA TRP A 93 -1.59 3.70 -8.06
C TRP A 93 -0.64 2.62 -7.54
N TYR A 94 -1.12 1.59 -6.86
CA TYR A 94 -0.27 0.43 -6.51
C TYR A 94 0.15 -0.36 -7.74
N ARG A 95 -0.78 -0.56 -8.69
CA ARG A 95 -0.50 -1.23 -9.96
C ARG A 95 0.49 -0.45 -10.84
N GLY A 96 0.44 0.87 -10.81
CA GLY A 96 1.32 1.77 -11.58
C GLY A 96 2.71 1.98 -10.99
N ALA A 97 2.93 1.62 -9.71
CA ALA A 97 4.17 1.87 -8.99
C ALA A 97 5.26 0.86 -9.34
N ARG A 98 6.45 1.35 -9.73
CA ARG A 98 7.65 0.62 -10.20
C ARG A 98 8.28 -0.32 -9.18
N MET A 99 8.11 0.03 -7.92
CA MET A 99 8.54 -0.74 -6.77
C MET A 99 7.48 -0.58 -5.67
N CYS A 100 7.03 -1.67 -5.08
CA CYS A 100 6.18 -1.67 -3.90
C CYS A 100 6.98 -2.13 -2.69
N TYR A 101 7.18 -1.24 -1.73
CA TYR A 101 7.75 -1.56 -0.43
C TYR A 101 6.62 -1.95 0.51
N ILE A 102 6.68 -3.17 1.03
CA ILE A 102 5.80 -3.61 2.11
C ILE A 102 6.60 -3.55 3.39
N TYR A 103 6.39 -2.50 4.19
CA TYR A 103 7.09 -2.31 5.46
C TYR A 103 6.31 -2.92 6.61
N LEU A 104 6.95 -3.87 7.29
CA LEU A 104 6.39 -4.66 8.38
C LEU A 104 7.06 -4.26 9.71
N ALA A 105 6.48 -3.26 10.38
CA ALA A 105 7.02 -2.70 11.63
C ALA A 105 7.06 -3.71 12.79
N ASP A 106 6.28 -4.79 12.72
CA ASP A 106 6.13 -5.84 13.72
C ASP A 106 6.83 -7.17 13.35
N VAL A 107 7.76 -7.13 12.39
CA VAL A 107 8.55 -8.29 11.97
C VAL A 107 10.03 -8.05 12.26
N ASP A 108 10.61 -8.92 13.10
CA ASP A 108 12.05 -8.99 13.37
C ASP A 108 12.76 -10.00 12.46
N GLY A 109 12.05 -11.00 11.94
CA GLY A 109 12.59 -12.02 11.05
C GLY A 109 11.52 -12.94 10.45
N PRO A 110 11.92 -13.97 9.69
CA PRO A 110 11.00 -14.83 8.94
C PRO A 110 9.91 -15.50 9.78
N SER A 111 10.20 -15.84 11.04
CA SER A 111 9.25 -16.49 11.96
C SER A 111 8.07 -15.62 12.37
N ASP A 112 8.18 -14.29 12.20
CA ASP A 112 7.14 -13.33 12.60
C ASP A 112 6.30 -12.87 11.42
N LEU A 113 6.69 -13.21 10.18
CA LEU A 113 6.00 -12.78 8.97
C LEU A 113 4.51 -13.11 9.01
N SER A 114 4.15 -14.36 9.31
CA SER A 114 2.76 -14.82 9.36
C SER A 114 1.93 -14.18 10.48
N LYS A 115 2.58 -13.59 11.48
CA LYS A 115 1.95 -12.93 12.62
C LYS A 115 1.80 -11.42 12.41
N SER A 116 2.39 -10.87 11.36
CA SER A 116 2.34 -9.43 11.11
C SER A 116 0.89 -8.98 10.95
N ARG A 117 0.55 -7.89 11.64
CA ARG A 117 -0.76 -7.22 11.53
C ARG A 117 -1.02 -6.71 10.12
N TRP A 118 0.00 -6.58 9.28
CA TRP A 118 -0.17 -6.20 7.89
C TRP A 118 -1.07 -7.21 7.15
N PHE A 119 -0.90 -8.51 7.36
CA PHE A 119 -1.73 -9.52 6.67
C PHE A 119 -3.19 -9.55 7.12
N THR A 120 -3.50 -8.99 8.29
CA THR A 120 -4.88 -8.98 8.82
C THR A 120 -5.67 -7.74 8.42
N ARG A 121 -5.04 -6.72 7.80
CA ARG A 121 -5.73 -5.48 7.39
C ARG A 121 -6.48 -5.65 6.08
N ALA A 122 -7.59 -4.94 5.92
CA ALA A 122 -8.38 -4.97 4.70
C ALA A 122 -7.62 -4.37 3.50
N TRP A 123 -7.06 -3.18 3.66
CA TRP A 123 -6.33 -2.45 2.62
C TRP A 123 -5.16 -3.25 2.03
N THR A 124 -4.48 -4.07 2.84
CA THR A 124 -3.28 -4.78 2.39
C THR A 124 -3.57 -5.84 1.34
N LEU A 125 -4.83 -6.24 1.15
CA LEU A 125 -5.23 -7.13 0.07
C LEU A 125 -4.95 -6.50 -1.30
N GLN A 126 -5.41 -5.28 -1.53
CA GLN A 126 -5.13 -4.58 -2.78
C GLN A 126 -3.68 -4.13 -2.88
N GLU A 127 -3.04 -3.75 -1.77
CA GLU A 127 -1.64 -3.34 -1.76
C GLU A 127 -0.70 -4.52 -2.12
N LEU A 128 -1.11 -5.75 -1.81
CA LEU A 128 -0.43 -6.98 -2.19
C LEU A 128 -0.69 -7.36 -3.66
N LEU A 129 -1.96 -7.34 -4.09
CA LEU A 129 -2.38 -7.90 -5.37
C LEU A 129 -2.25 -6.94 -6.55
N ALA A 130 -2.42 -5.63 -6.33
CA ALA A 130 -2.31 -4.65 -7.40
C ALA A 130 -0.91 -4.58 -8.04
N PRO A 131 0.21 -4.72 -7.29
CA PRO A 131 1.54 -4.82 -7.89
C PRO A 131 1.85 -6.20 -8.51
N CYS A 132 1.05 -7.24 -8.23
CA CYS A 132 1.25 -8.55 -8.84
C CYS A 132 0.99 -8.51 -10.35
N ARG A 133 1.59 -9.46 -11.06
CA ARG A 133 1.66 -9.47 -12.53
C ARG A 133 0.27 -9.42 -13.17
N PHE A 134 0.04 -8.38 -13.97
CA PHE A 134 -1.00 -8.36 -14.99
C PHE A 134 -0.35 -8.59 -16.35
N ARG A 135 -0.97 -9.41 -17.19
CA ARG A 135 -0.44 -9.89 -18.48
C ARG A 135 0.08 -8.79 -19.42
N ASP A 136 -0.37 -7.55 -19.25
CA ASP A 136 -0.09 -6.41 -20.15
C ASP A 136 0.65 -5.23 -19.49
N ALA A 137 1.13 -5.38 -18.24
CA ALA A 137 1.80 -4.30 -17.52
C ALA A 137 3.29 -4.62 -17.24
N TRP A 138 4.10 -3.57 -17.15
CA TRP A 138 5.49 -3.68 -16.70
C TRP A 138 5.50 -4.27 -15.27
N LYS A 139 6.43 -5.19 -14.97
CA LYS A 139 6.40 -5.97 -13.71
C LYS A 139 6.78 -5.09 -12.52
N SER A 140 5.81 -4.74 -11.65
CA SER A 140 6.12 -4.19 -10.33
C SER A 140 6.91 -5.18 -9.50
N ARG A 141 7.93 -4.68 -8.82
CA ARG A 141 8.73 -5.46 -7.89
C ARG A 141 8.21 -5.19 -6.50
N ILE A 142 7.87 -6.25 -5.78
CA ILE A 142 7.51 -6.17 -4.37
C ILE A 142 8.76 -6.47 -3.55
N LYS A 143 9.03 -5.67 -2.52
CA LYS A 143 10.04 -5.94 -1.50
C LYS A 143 9.40 -5.84 -0.12
N PHE A 144 9.42 -6.93 0.61
CA PHE A 144 9.07 -6.90 2.02
C PHE A 144 10.28 -6.44 2.83
N LEU A 145 10.02 -5.52 3.74
CA LEU A 145 11.00 -4.91 4.62
C LEU A 145 10.61 -5.22 6.06
N ASP A 146 11.56 -5.70 6.84
CA ASP A 146 11.38 -5.86 8.29
C ASP A 146 11.39 -4.49 9.02
N ARG A 147 11.21 -4.50 10.34
CA ARG A 147 11.22 -3.28 11.15
C ARG A 147 12.54 -2.48 11.06
N ASN A 148 13.63 -3.14 10.69
CA ASN A 148 14.98 -2.57 10.56
C ASN A 148 15.27 -2.17 9.11
N TRP A 149 14.23 -2.12 8.26
CA TRP A 149 14.32 -1.79 6.85
C TRP A 149 15.19 -2.75 6.04
N GLN A 150 15.42 -3.97 6.53
CA GLN A 150 16.13 -5.01 5.79
C GLN A 150 15.18 -5.78 4.89
N VAL A 151 15.68 -6.15 3.71
CA VAL A 151 14.89 -6.90 2.73
C VAL A 151 14.78 -8.34 3.21
N LEU A 152 13.55 -8.81 3.39
CA LEU A 152 13.30 -10.23 3.66
C LEU A 152 13.63 -11.07 2.42
N SER A 153 14.18 -12.26 2.63
CA SER A 153 14.60 -13.12 1.51
C SER A 153 13.42 -13.55 0.63
N ASN A 154 13.70 -13.87 -0.64
CA ASN A 154 12.69 -14.39 -1.57
C ASN A 154 12.10 -15.72 -1.11
N GLU A 155 12.85 -16.52 -0.33
CA GLU A 155 12.34 -17.77 0.25
C GLU A 155 11.27 -17.45 1.32
N THR A 156 11.57 -16.47 2.18
CA THR A 156 10.65 -15.98 3.23
C THR A 156 9.38 -15.37 2.64
N THR A 157 9.48 -14.75 1.46
CA THR A 157 8.38 -14.01 0.82
C THR A 157 7.92 -14.68 -0.48
N SER A 158 8.16 -15.99 -0.60
CA SER A 158 7.77 -16.76 -1.77
C SER A 158 6.25 -16.80 -1.94
N SER A 159 5.77 -16.93 -3.17
CA SER A 159 4.35 -17.02 -3.49
C SER A 159 3.65 -18.16 -2.72
N LYS A 160 4.36 -19.25 -2.42
CA LYS A 160 3.87 -20.34 -1.57
C LYS A 160 3.63 -19.88 -0.13
N VAL A 161 4.61 -19.23 0.50
CA VAL A 161 4.48 -18.72 1.88
C VAL A 161 3.38 -17.66 1.95
N LEU A 162 3.31 -16.76 0.98
CA LEU A 162 2.25 -15.74 0.91
C LEU A 162 0.88 -16.39 0.74
N SER A 163 0.78 -17.45 -0.07
CA SER A 163 -0.47 -18.22 -0.23
C SER A 163 -0.91 -18.86 1.10
N GLU A 164 0.02 -19.48 1.84
CA GLU A 164 -0.25 -20.08 3.14
C GLU A 164 -0.73 -19.05 4.17
N ILE A 165 -0.15 -17.85 4.18
CA ILE A 165 -0.52 -16.77 5.12
C ILE A 165 -1.87 -16.15 4.75
N THR A 166 -2.11 -15.89 3.46
CA THR A 166 -3.23 -15.07 3.00
C THR A 166 -4.45 -15.86 2.54
N GLY A 167 -4.29 -17.16 2.27
CA GLY A 167 -5.32 -17.99 1.63
C GLY A 167 -5.53 -17.67 0.14
N ILE A 168 -4.73 -16.79 -0.45
CA ILE A 168 -4.79 -16.44 -1.87
C ILE A 168 -4.02 -17.50 -2.67
N PRO A 169 -4.55 -18.04 -3.77
CA PRO A 169 -3.83 -19.00 -4.60
C PRO A 169 -2.48 -18.47 -5.07
N GLN A 170 -1.46 -19.34 -5.09
CA GLN A 170 -0.09 -18.99 -5.49
C GLN A 170 -0.05 -18.33 -6.87
N GLU A 171 -0.92 -18.77 -7.77
CA GLU A 171 -0.99 -18.33 -9.15
C GLU A 171 -1.31 -16.84 -9.31
N CYS A 172 -2.03 -16.25 -8.33
CA CYS A 172 -2.33 -14.82 -8.29
C CYS A 172 -1.06 -13.98 -8.08
N PHE A 173 -0.01 -14.55 -7.50
CA PHE A 173 1.30 -13.89 -7.35
C PHE A 173 2.22 -14.14 -8.55
N ASP A 174 2.06 -15.29 -9.22
CA ASP A 174 2.96 -15.75 -10.28
C ASP A 174 2.56 -15.28 -11.69
N GLY A 175 1.33 -14.76 -11.87
CA GLY A 175 0.91 -14.04 -13.07
C GLY A 175 -0.40 -14.48 -13.71
N ILE A 176 -1.22 -15.26 -13.01
CA ILE A 176 -2.66 -15.34 -13.32
C ILE A 176 -3.29 -14.03 -12.85
N GLY A 177 -4.11 -13.43 -13.71
CA GLY A 177 -4.72 -12.15 -13.43
C GLY A 177 -5.70 -12.27 -12.27
N LEU A 178 -5.68 -11.28 -11.38
CA LEU A 178 -6.65 -11.13 -10.30
C LEU A 178 -8.10 -11.40 -10.75
N TYR A 179 -8.45 -10.94 -11.95
CA TYR A 179 -9.79 -11.00 -12.52
C TYR A 179 -10.15 -12.36 -13.15
N ASP A 180 -9.20 -13.28 -13.27
CA ASP A 180 -9.47 -14.66 -13.67
C ASP A 180 -10.14 -15.45 -12.52
N ALA A 181 -10.00 -14.98 -11.28
CA ALA A 181 -10.67 -15.55 -10.13
C ALA A 181 -12.15 -15.13 -10.06
N SER A 182 -13.02 -16.08 -9.69
CA SER A 182 -14.44 -15.80 -9.48
C SER A 182 -14.67 -14.72 -8.44
N ILE A 183 -15.82 -14.06 -8.49
CA ILE A 183 -16.22 -13.07 -7.49
C ILE A 183 -16.21 -13.70 -6.08
N SER A 184 -16.69 -14.95 -5.95
CA SER A 184 -16.69 -15.65 -4.66
C SER A 184 -15.29 -15.92 -4.11
N MET A 185 -14.33 -16.28 -4.98
CA MET A 185 -12.93 -16.43 -4.58
C MET A 185 -12.35 -15.09 -4.11
N ARG A 186 -12.54 -14.02 -4.89
CA ARG A 186 -12.08 -12.67 -4.52
C ARG A 186 -12.67 -12.20 -3.20
N MET A 187 -13.97 -12.47 -2.96
CA MET A 187 -14.64 -12.19 -1.68
C MET A 187 -14.03 -13.00 -0.53
N SER A 188 -13.67 -14.27 -0.77
CA SER A 188 -13.11 -15.14 0.26
C SER A 188 -11.76 -14.63 0.80
N TRP A 189 -10.96 -13.95 -0.03
CA TRP A 189 -9.67 -13.38 0.40
C TRP A 189 -9.80 -12.15 1.31
N ALA A 190 -10.99 -11.53 1.31
CA ALA A 190 -11.34 -10.46 2.22
C ALA A 190 -11.78 -10.98 3.60
N ALA A 191 -12.12 -12.27 3.70
CA ALA A 191 -12.65 -12.86 4.93
C ALA A 191 -11.63 -12.78 6.08
N GLY A 192 -12.12 -12.41 7.27
CA GLY A 192 -11.29 -12.30 8.47
C GLY A 192 -10.43 -11.04 8.56
N ARG A 193 -10.28 -10.27 7.47
CA ARG A 193 -9.54 -9.01 7.48
C ARG A 193 -10.29 -7.92 8.24
N GLN A 194 -9.52 -6.99 8.82
CA GLN A 194 -10.00 -5.96 9.72
C GLN A 194 -9.68 -4.57 9.17
N ALA A 195 -10.52 -3.60 9.50
CA ALA A 195 -10.28 -2.19 9.27
C ALA A 195 -10.73 -1.37 10.48
N THR A 196 -10.08 -0.23 10.70
CA THR A 196 -10.42 0.68 11.79
C THR A 196 -11.81 1.28 11.57
N ARG A 197 -12.10 1.69 10.33
CA ARG A 197 -13.44 2.12 9.94
C ARG A 197 -14.18 0.95 9.27
N PRO A 198 -15.42 0.65 9.66
CA PRO A 198 -16.24 -0.38 9.02
C PRO A 198 -16.27 -0.34 7.49
N GLU A 199 -16.43 0.86 6.93
CA GLU A 199 -16.63 1.11 5.51
C GLU A 199 -15.37 0.81 4.70
N ASP A 200 -14.19 0.92 5.33
CA ASP A 200 -12.90 0.60 4.72
C ASP A 200 -12.78 -0.90 4.33
N ILE A 201 -13.58 -1.79 4.94
CA ILE A 201 -13.68 -3.19 4.47
C ILE A 201 -14.18 -3.23 3.03
N ALA A 202 -15.20 -2.42 2.71
CA ALA A 202 -15.75 -2.33 1.36
C ALA A 202 -14.81 -1.55 0.43
N TYR A 203 -14.28 -0.42 0.89
CA TYR A 203 -13.41 0.42 0.06
C TYR A 203 -12.09 -0.25 -0.32
N ALA A 204 -11.54 -1.12 0.54
CA ALA A 204 -10.36 -1.91 0.21
C ALA A 204 -10.56 -2.90 -0.93
N LEU A 205 -11.81 -3.18 -1.32
CA LEU A 205 -12.18 -4.16 -2.34
C LEU A 205 -12.48 -3.54 -3.71
N LEU A 206 -12.53 -2.21 -3.82
CA LEU A 206 -12.93 -1.53 -5.06
C LEU A 206 -12.06 -1.96 -6.25
N GLY A 207 -10.74 -1.90 -6.09
CA GLY A 207 -9.81 -2.37 -7.12
C GLY A 207 -9.82 -3.88 -7.36
N ILE A 208 -10.14 -4.66 -6.32
CA ILE A 208 -10.26 -6.12 -6.43
C ILE A 208 -11.44 -6.52 -7.31
N PHE A 209 -12.54 -5.76 -7.24
CA PHE A 209 -13.75 -5.99 -8.03
C PHE A 209 -13.83 -5.15 -9.31
N ASP A 210 -12.86 -4.27 -9.55
CA ASP A 210 -12.86 -3.31 -10.67
C ASP A 210 -14.12 -2.43 -10.67
N VAL A 211 -14.40 -1.84 -9.51
CA VAL A 211 -15.56 -0.97 -9.29
C VAL A 211 -15.13 0.40 -8.75
N ASN A 212 -15.93 1.41 -9.02
CA ASN A 212 -15.80 2.76 -8.46
C ASN A 212 -17.10 3.10 -7.73
N MET A 213 -17.01 3.76 -6.56
CA MET A 213 -18.19 4.20 -5.83
C MET A 213 -17.97 5.54 -5.12
N PRO A 214 -19.04 6.36 -4.95
CA PRO A 214 -19.00 7.48 -4.02
C PRO A 214 -18.69 7.01 -2.60
N LEU A 215 -17.80 7.70 -1.90
CA LEU A 215 -17.51 7.40 -0.51
C LEU A 215 -18.45 8.13 0.44
N LEU A 216 -18.93 7.40 1.43
CA LEU A 216 -19.83 7.86 2.47
C LEU A 216 -19.29 7.39 3.81
N TYR A 217 -18.41 8.17 4.42
CA TYR A 217 -17.90 7.88 5.75
C TYR A 217 -18.93 8.20 6.83
N GLY A 218 -19.18 7.27 7.75
CA GLY A 218 -20.14 7.42 8.84
C GLY A 218 -21.38 6.53 8.75
N GLU A 219 -21.45 5.63 7.77
CA GLU A 219 -22.53 4.63 7.63
C GLU A 219 -22.38 3.47 8.64
N GLY A 220 -21.16 3.21 9.14
CA GLY A 220 -20.87 2.14 10.10
C GLY A 220 -21.10 0.73 9.54
N LYS A 221 -21.08 -0.29 10.42
CA LYS A 221 -21.39 -1.70 10.05
C LYS A 221 -22.89 -1.98 9.91
N ILE A 222 -23.76 -0.98 10.07
CA ILE A 222 -25.18 -1.24 10.30
C ILE A 222 -25.93 -1.32 8.97
N LYS A 223 -26.12 -2.55 8.50
CA LYS A 223 -27.35 -3.01 7.87
C LYS A 223 -27.70 -4.40 8.40
#